data_AF-A0A533SJR1-F1
#
_entry.id   AF-A0A533SJR1-F1
#
_cell.length_a   1.000
_cell.length_b   1.000
_cell.length_c   1.000
_cell.angle_alpha   90.00
_cell.angle_beta   90.00
_cell.angle_gamma   90.00
#
_symmetry.space_group_name_H-M   'P 1'
#
loop_
_entity.id
_entity.type
_entity.pdbx_description
1 polymer ?
#
loop_
_entity_poly.entity_id
_entity_poly.type
_entity_poly.pdbx_seq_one_letter_code
_entity_poly.pdbx_strand_id
1 'polypeptide(L)' 'MTLWGGRFSGKLDESAWALNTSLPFDRRLAAQDVRGSLAWVGALEKTKII' A
#
# COMPACT_ATOMS: atom_id res chain seq x y z
N MET A 1 -5.39 -4.83 13.97
CA MET A 1 -4.98 -3.66 13.19
C MET A 1 -5.65 -3.72 11.83
N THR A 2 -6.44 -2.70 11.49
CA THR A 2 -6.87 -2.44 10.09
C THR A 2 -5.65 -2.04 9.32
N LEU A 3 -5.35 -2.74 8.25
CA LEU A 3 -3.95 -3.12 8.14
C LEU A 3 -3.01 -1.93 7.96
N TRP A 4 -3.43 -0.92 7.22
CA TRP A 4 -2.54 0.12 6.74
C TRP A 4 -2.39 1.33 7.68
N GLY A 5 -2.18 1.04 8.97
CA GLY A 5 -1.25 1.83 9.81
C GLY A 5 -1.77 3.10 10.47
N GLY A 6 -2.96 3.07 11.05
CA GLY A 6 -3.55 4.19 11.81
C GLY A 6 -3.74 3.93 13.32
N ARG A 7 -4.66 4.68 13.93
CA ARG A 7 -4.92 4.82 15.39
C ARG A 7 -5.61 3.61 16.06
N PHE A 8 -5.65 2.43 15.44
CA PHE A 8 -6.33 1.26 15.99
C PHE A 8 -5.36 0.40 16.82
N SER A 9 -5.73 0.11 18.07
CA SER A 9 -4.93 -0.67 19.02
C SER A 9 -5.32 -2.16 19.12
N GLY A 10 -6.51 -2.55 18.63
CA GLY A 10 -7.01 -3.93 18.70
C GLY A 10 -6.72 -4.78 17.45
N LYS A 11 -6.85 -6.12 17.55
CA LYS A 11 -6.78 -7.05 16.41
C LYS A 11 -7.95 -6.76 15.44
N LEU A 12 -7.68 -6.89 14.13
CA LEU A 12 -8.75 -6.77 13.13
C LEU A 12 -9.55 -8.06 13.13
N ASP A 13 -10.87 -7.92 13.10
CA ASP A 13 -11.77 -9.06 12.94
C ASP A 13 -11.52 -9.77 11.60
N GLU A 14 -11.64 -11.09 11.59
CA GLU A 14 -11.30 -11.90 10.41
C GLU A 14 -12.28 -11.69 9.25
N SER A 15 -13.56 -11.44 9.55
CA SER A 15 -14.56 -11.11 8.53
C SER A 15 -14.30 -9.74 7.90
N ALA A 16 -13.86 -8.77 8.73
CA ALA A 16 -13.47 -7.45 8.27
C ALA A 16 -12.21 -7.50 7.39
N TRP A 17 -11.24 -8.35 7.72
CA TRP A 17 -10.06 -8.60 6.88
C TRP A 17 -10.43 -9.23 5.53
N ALA A 18 -11.27 -10.27 5.54
CA ALA A 18 -11.70 -10.96 4.34
C ALA A 18 -12.46 -10.05 3.36
N LEU A 19 -13.27 -9.12 3.88
CA LEU A 19 -13.95 -8.12 3.07
C LEU A 19 -12.98 -7.06 2.50
N ASN A 20 -11.94 -6.69 3.25
CA ASN A 20 -11.06 -5.58 2.91
C ASN A 20 -9.90 -5.97 1.97
N THR A 21 -9.42 -7.20 2.03
CA THR A 21 -8.21 -7.60 1.30
C THR A 21 -8.43 -7.65 -0.21
N SER A 22 -7.68 -6.81 -0.94
CA SER A 22 -7.70 -6.74 -2.40
C SER A 22 -6.59 -7.55 -3.06
N LEU A 23 -5.67 -8.09 -2.28
CA LEU A 23 -4.49 -8.82 -2.76
C LEU A 23 -4.79 -9.92 -3.80
N PRO A 24 -5.88 -10.71 -3.68
CA PRO A 24 -6.19 -11.74 -4.65
C PRO A 24 -6.31 -11.23 -6.09
N PHE A 25 -6.70 -9.96 -6.29
CA PHE A 25 -6.89 -9.37 -7.63
C PHE A 25 -5.91 -8.23 -7.94
N ASP A 26 -5.55 -7.40 -6.97
CA ASP A 26 -4.70 -6.23 -7.23
C ASP A 26 -3.23 -6.58 -7.48
N ARG A 27 -2.78 -7.79 -7.13
CA ARG A 27 -1.43 -8.30 -7.46
C ARG A 27 -1.08 -8.18 -8.94
N ARG A 28 -2.08 -8.15 -9.82
CA ARG A 28 -1.92 -7.89 -11.27
C ARG A 28 -1.33 -6.50 -11.56
N LEU A 29 -1.43 -5.58 -10.61
CA LEU A 29 -0.95 -4.20 -10.67
C LEU A 29 0.45 -4.03 -10.08
N ALA A 30 1.08 -5.09 -9.55
CA ALA A 30 2.38 -4.99 -8.89
C ALA A 30 3.46 -4.38 -9.81
N ALA A 31 3.45 -4.72 -11.10
CA ALA A 31 4.40 -4.16 -12.06
C ALA A 31 4.19 -2.64 -12.30
N GLN A 32 2.94 -2.18 -12.26
CA GLN A 32 2.57 -0.77 -12.36
C GLN A 32 3.01 -0.02 -11.09
N ASP A 33 2.77 -0.62 -9.93
CA ASP A 33 3.13 -0.05 -8.63
C ASP A 33 4.65 0.17 -8.49
N VAL A 34 5.45 -0.83 -8.90
CA VAL A 34 6.92 -0.71 -8.94
C VAL A 34 7.37 0.40 -9.89
N ARG A 35 6.81 0.45 -11.11
CA ARG A 35 7.16 1.52 -12.07
C ARG A 35 6.78 2.90 -11.55
N GLY A 36 5.60 3.03 -10.93
CA GLY A 36 5.15 4.26 -10.30
C GLY A 36 6.09 4.69 -9.17
N SER A 37 6.50 3.75 -8.33
CA SER A 37 7.43 4.00 -7.23
C SER A 37 8.80 4.48 -7.70
N LEU A 38 9.36 3.89 -8.76
CA LEU A 38 10.62 4.36 -9.36
C LEU A 38 10.50 5.76 -9.95
N ALA A 39 9.38 6.06 -10.63
CA ALA A 39 9.12 7.41 -11.13
C ALA A 39 9.00 8.42 -9.97
N TRP A 40 8.40 8.01 -8.85
CA TRP A 40 8.27 8.83 -7.65
C TRP A 40 9.62 9.13 -7.00
N VAL A 41 10.52 8.15 -6.90
CA VAL A 41 11.91 8.39 -6.45
C VAL A 41 12.56 9.49 -7.28
N GLY A 42 12.49 9.40 -8.62
CA GLY A 42 13.03 10.44 -9.49
C GLY A 42 12.35 11.81 -9.33
N ALA A 43 11.09 11.86 -8.88
CA ALA A 43 10.43 13.11 -8.53
C ALA A 43 10.95 13.70 -7.21
N LEU A 44 11.19 12.85 -6.20
CA LEU A 44 11.74 13.25 -4.90
C LEU A 44 13.19 13.76 -5.03
N GLU A 45 14.01 13.13 -5.87
CA GLU A 45 15.38 13.60 -6.16
C GLU A 45 15.36 15.00 -6.80
N LYS A 46 14.45 15.24 -7.75
CA LYS A 46 14.31 16.55 -8.41
C LYS A 46 13.96 17.67 -7.44
N THR A 47 13.16 17.36 -6.41
CA THR A 47 12.78 18.32 -5.37
C THR A 47 13.75 18.35 -4.19
N LYS A 48 14.80 17.52 -4.22
CA LYS A 48 15.81 17.39 -3.16
C LYS A 48 15.21 16.99 -1.81
N ILE A 49 14.10 16.25 -1.84
CA ILE A 49 13.56 15.59 -0.65
C ILE A 49 14.45 14.40 -0.29
N ILE A 50 14.99 13.74 -1.32
CA ILE A 50 16.05 12.75 -1.25
C ILE A 50 17.20 13.14 -2.18
#